data_AF-A0A1D7NIJ6-F1
#
_entry.id   AF-A0A1D7NIJ6-F1
#
_cell.length_a   1.000
_cell.length_b   1.000
_cell.length_c   1.000
_cell.angle_alpha   90.00
_cell.angle_beta   90.00
_cell.angle_gamma   90.00
#
_symmetry.space_group_name_H-M   'P 1'
#
loop_
_entity.id
_entity.type
_entity.pdbx_description
1 polymer ?
#
loop_
_entity_poly.entity_id
_entity_poly.type
_entity_poly.pdbx_seq_one_letter_code
_entity_poly.pdbx_strand_id
1 'polypeptide(L)'
;MLLNMNRRLILPPLGDAAAIFEFGMTFNGYEAFGSFEACAAAANARKRETLDDLRNELFFACRASRHCDNDSYLSTYAELRPLFVTMLASSD
;
A
#
# COMPACT_ATOMS: atom_id res chain seq x y z
N MET A 1 4.74 -19.69 11.61
CA MET A 1 6.14 -19.28 11.36
C MET A 1 6.23 -17.81 11.71
N LEU A 2 6.81 -17.49 12.86
CA LEU A 2 6.87 -16.14 13.44
C LEU A 2 7.97 -15.33 12.73
N LEU A 3 7.61 -14.46 11.79
CA LEU A 3 8.53 -13.48 11.20
C LEU A 3 8.46 -12.19 12.01
N ASN A 4 9.21 -12.17 13.11
CA ASN A 4 9.42 -10.97 13.90
C ASN A 4 10.58 -10.14 13.30
N MET A 5 10.24 -8.89 12.97
CA MET A 5 10.99 -7.65 13.25
C MET A 5 12.23 -7.30 12.41
N ASN A 6 12.18 -6.06 11.89
CA ASN A 6 13.25 -5.28 11.23
C ASN A 6 13.53 -5.53 9.73
N ARG A 7 12.50 -5.55 8.88
CA ARG A 7 12.70 -5.03 7.52
C ARG A 7 12.54 -3.50 7.58
N ARG A 8 13.64 -2.76 7.40
CA ARG A 8 13.54 -1.37 6.93
C ARG A 8 12.67 -1.40 5.68
N LEU A 9 11.46 -0.86 5.78
CA LEU A 9 10.56 -0.79 4.64
C LEU A 9 11.17 0.20 3.65
N ILE A 10 11.84 -0.30 2.61
CA ILE A 10 12.45 0.54 1.58
C ILE A 10 11.33 0.97 0.63
N LEU A 11 11.04 2.27 0.61
CA LEU A 11 10.06 2.85 -0.30
C LEU A 11 10.64 2.91 -1.73
N PRO A 12 9.95 2.33 -2.73
CA PRO A 12 10.36 2.45 -4.12
C PRO A 12 10.52 3.90 -4.58
N PRO A 13 11.45 4.18 -5.52
CA PRO A 13 11.53 5.48 -6.17
C PRO A 13 10.26 5.73 -7.01
N LEU A 14 9.83 6.99 -7.11
CA LEU A 14 8.59 7.38 -7.82
C LEU A 14 8.60 7.02 -9.32
N GLY A 15 9.77 6.83 -9.92
CA GLY A 15 9.93 6.51 -11.35
C GLY A 15 10.03 5.01 -11.66
N ASP A 16 9.96 4.13 -10.66
CA ASP A 16 10.07 2.68 -10.86
C ASP A 16 8.71 2.00 -10.66
N ALA A 17 7.95 1.95 -11.76
CA ALA A 17 6.61 1.40 -11.77
C ALA A 17 6.56 -0.07 -11.30
N ALA A 18 7.52 -0.88 -11.72
CA ALA A 18 7.61 -2.28 -11.32
C ALA A 18 7.85 -2.42 -9.82
N ALA A 19 8.82 -1.68 -9.26
CA ALA A 19 9.09 -1.72 -7.83
C ALA A 19 7.91 -1.19 -6.99
N ILE A 20 7.19 -0.18 -7.47
CA ILE A 20 5.97 0.33 -6.80
C ILE A 20 4.89 -0.74 -6.77
N PHE A 21 4.64 -1.41 -7.91
CA PHE A 21 3.64 -2.45 -8.00
C PHE A 21 4.00 -3.64 -7.09
N GLU A 22 5.25 -4.11 -7.14
CA GLU A 22 5.73 -5.18 -6.27
C GLU A 22 5.59 -4.83 -4.80
N PHE A 23 5.96 -3.59 -4.42
CA PHE A 23 5.78 -3.08 -3.07
C PHE A 23 4.32 -3.10 -2.61
N GLY A 24 3.39 -2.59 -3.42
CA GLY A 24 1.95 -2.62 -3.12
C GLY A 24 1.41 -4.04 -2.97
N MET A 25 1.93 -4.99 -3.74
CA MET A 25 1.55 -6.41 -3.69
C MET A 25 2.18 -7.18 -2.51
N THR A 26 3.09 -6.59 -1.73
CA THR A 26 3.61 -7.22 -0.50
C THR A 26 2.61 -7.25 0.65
N PHE A 27 1.55 -6.44 0.57
CA PHE A 27 0.47 -6.41 1.55
C PHE A 27 -0.74 -7.14 0.98
N ASN A 28 -1.40 -7.98 1.80
CA ASN A 28 -2.66 -8.61 1.42
C ASN A 28 -3.83 -7.94 2.14
N GLY A 29 -4.45 -6.96 1.50
CA GLY A 29 -5.59 -6.24 2.07
C GLY A 29 -6.80 -7.12 2.37
N TYR A 30 -6.97 -8.25 1.66
CA TYR A 30 -8.06 -9.18 1.94
C TYR A 30 -7.85 -9.91 3.27
N GLU A 31 -6.60 -10.25 3.60
CA GLU A 31 -6.28 -10.87 4.90
C GLU A 31 -6.34 -9.84 6.03
N ALA A 32 -5.82 -8.62 5.80
CA ALA A 32 -5.78 -7.58 6.84
C ALA A 32 -7.19 -7.05 7.20
N PHE A 33 -8.11 -6.99 6.24
CA PHE A 33 -9.46 -6.45 6.44
C PHE A 33 -10.56 -7.54 6.43
N GLY A 34 -10.21 -8.80 6.17
CA GLY A 34 -11.08 -9.97 6.26
C GLY A 34 -11.97 -10.24 5.04
N SER A 35 -12.20 -9.27 4.15
CA SER A 35 -12.92 -9.49 2.89
C SER A 35 -12.52 -8.52 1.79
N PHE A 36 -12.97 -8.80 0.56
CA PHE A 36 -12.85 -7.87 -0.56
C PHE A 36 -13.58 -6.55 -0.28
N GLU A 37 -14.82 -6.61 0.22
CA GLU A 37 -15.67 -5.46 0.51
C GLU A 37 -15.07 -4.57 1.60
N ALA A 38 -14.55 -5.18 2.68
CA ALA A 38 -13.90 -4.44 3.76
C ALA A 38 -12.60 -3.77 3.30
N CYS A 39 -11.78 -4.50 2.53
CA CYS A 39 -10.57 -3.97 1.89
C CYS A 39 -10.90 -2.78 0.97
N ALA A 40 -11.89 -2.93 0.08
CA ALA A 40 -12.34 -1.90 -0.84
C ALA A 40 -12.91 -0.67 -0.10
N ALA A 41 -13.74 -0.89 0.93
CA ALA A 41 -14.31 0.17 1.73
C ALA A 41 -13.23 0.97 2.47
N ALA A 42 -12.24 0.29 3.07
CA ALA A 42 -11.12 0.95 3.73
C ALA A 42 -10.24 1.75 2.76
N ALA A 43 -9.92 1.18 1.59
CA ALA A 43 -9.14 1.88 0.55
C ALA A 43 -9.87 3.14 0.04
N ASN A 44 -11.19 3.04 -0.20
CA ASN A 44 -11.99 4.16 -0.67
C ASN A 44 -12.23 5.23 0.41
N ALA A 45 -12.25 4.85 1.69
CA ALA A 45 -12.40 5.79 2.79
C ALA A 45 -11.17 6.71 2.97
N ARG A 46 -9.99 6.28 2.51
CA ARG A 46 -8.74 7.06 2.53
C ARG A 46 -8.44 7.68 3.90
N LYS A 47 -8.69 6.93 4.98
CA LYS A 47 -8.47 7.39 6.36
C LYS A 47 -7.01 7.76 6.60
N ARG A 48 -6.09 6.93 6.11
CA ARG A 48 -4.63 7.18 6.11
C ARG A 48 -4.11 7.52 7.52
N GLU A 49 -4.67 6.87 8.55
CA GLU A 49 -4.32 7.09 9.97
C GLU A 49 -3.27 6.10 10.45
N THR A 50 -3.23 4.91 9.84
CA THR A 50 -2.29 3.84 10.15
C THR A 50 -1.49 3.41 8.92
N LEU A 51 -0.37 2.72 9.15
CA LEU A 51 0.44 2.17 8.07
C LEU A 51 -0.34 1.12 7.25
N ASP A 52 -1.27 0.40 7.88
CA ASP A 52 -2.13 -0.56 7.20
C ASP A 52 -3.16 0.13 6.31
N ASP A 53 -3.66 1.31 6.68
CA ASP A 53 -4.52 2.11 5.78
C ASP A 53 -3.76 2.49 4.50
N LEU A 54 -2.51 2.97 4.63
CA LEU A 54 -1.70 3.34 3.47
C LEU A 54 -1.38 2.13 2.58
N ARG A 55 -1.00 1.01 3.20
CA ARG A 55 -0.70 -0.23 2.47
C ARG A 55 -1.93 -0.79 1.77
N ASN A 56 -3.09 -0.72 2.43
CA ASN A 56 -4.34 -1.19 1.85
C ASN A 56 -4.78 -0.34 0.65
N GLU A 57 -4.69 0.99 0.77
CA GLU A 57 -5.00 1.90 -0.33
C GLU A 57 -4.12 1.60 -1.57
N LEU A 58 -2.80 1.42 -1.35
CA LEU A 58 -1.88 1.07 -2.45
C LEU A 58 -2.12 -0.34 -3.01
N PHE A 59 -2.33 -1.34 -2.16
CA PHE A 59 -2.64 -2.71 -2.56
C PHE A 59 -3.89 -2.74 -3.45
N PHE A 60 -4.95 -2.06 -3.01
CA PHE A 60 -6.20 -2.04 -3.74
C PHE A 60 -6.07 -1.32 -5.09
N ALA A 61 -5.31 -0.22 -5.13
CA ALA A 61 -4.98 0.47 -6.38
C ALA A 61 -4.20 -0.44 -7.35
N CYS A 62 -3.18 -1.17 -6.88
CA CYS A 62 -2.43 -2.13 -7.70
C CYS A 62 -3.33 -3.23 -8.26
N ARG A 63 -4.24 -3.77 -7.43
CA ARG A 63 -5.22 -4.79 -7.85
C ARG A 63 -6.18 -4.25 -8.92
N ALA A 64 -6.71 -3.05 -8.73
CA ALA A 64 -7.60 -2.40 -9.69
C ALA A 64 -6.88 -2.11 -11.00
N SER A 65 -5.68 -1.55 -10.95
CA SER A 65 -4.85 -1.27 -12.12
C SER A 65 -4.51 -2.51 -12.93
N ARG A 66 -4.17 -3.63 -12.28
CA ARG A 66 -3.96 -4.92 -12.95
C ARG A 66 -5.23 -5.44 -13.63
N HIS A 67 -6.40 -5.21 -13.04
CA HIS A 67 -7.67 -5.67 -13.60
C HIS A 67 -8.12 -4.79 -14.78
N CYS A 68 -7.89 -3.49 -14.69
CA CYS A 68 -8.28 -2.49 -15.69
C CYS A 68 -7.22 -2.22 -16.77
N ASP A 69 -6.07 -2.89 -16.70
CA ASP A 69 -4.91 -2.70 -17.58
C ASP A 69 -4.46 -1.22 -17.66
N ASN A 70 -4.23 -0.61 -16.49
CA ASN A 70 -3.76 0.77 -16.38
C ASN A 70 -2.71 0.95 -15.27
N ASP A 71 -2.22 2.18 -15.09
CA ASP A 71 -1.15 2.54 -14.16
C ASP A 71 -1.59 3.50 -13.05
N SER A 72 -2.90 3.59 -12.75
CA SER A 72 -3.44 4.48 -11.70
C SER A 72 -2.80 4.29 -10.32
N TYR A 73 -2.23 3.12 -10.03
CA TYR A 73 -1.46 2.89 -8.80
C TYR A 73 -0.23 3.79 -8.66
N LEU A 74 0.32 4.34 -9.75
CA LEU A 74 1.46 5.26 -9.72
C LEU A 74 1.09 6.60 -9.07
N SER A 75 -0.06 7.16 -9.45
CA SER A 75 -0.55 8.41 -8.84
C SER A 75 -0.95 8.19 -7.39
N THR A 76 -1.61 7.07 -7.08
CA THR A 76 -1.90 6.67 -5.69
C THR A 76 -0.61 6.58 -4.86
N TYR A 77 0.42 5.89 -5.36
CA TYR A 77 1.69 5.79 -4.64
C TYR A 77 2.35 7.15 -4.43
N ALA A 78 2.35 8.03 -5.44
CA ALA A 78 2.92 9.36 -5.34
C ALA A 78 2.28 10.19 -4.22
N GLU A 79 0.95 10.08 -4.06
CA GLU A 79 0.23 10.74 -2.96
C GLU A 79 0.53 10.11 -1.59
N LEU A 80 0.63 8.78 -1.51
CA LEU A 80 0.83 8.08 -0.24
C LEU A 80 2.28 8.13 0.25
N ARG A 81 3.25 8.27 -0.65
CA ARG A 81 4.68 8.23 -0.33
C ARG A 81 5.11 9.18 0.81
N PRO A 82 4.72 10.47 0.85
CA PRO A 82 5.06 11.33 1.99
C PRO A 82 4.47 10.83 3.31
N LEU A 83 3.28 10.22 3.31
CA LEU A 83 2.65 9.65 4.51
C LEU A 83 3.39 8.40 4.98
N PHE A 84 3.83 7.54 4.05
CA PHE A 84 4.69 6.42 4.36
C PHE A 84 5.99 6.89 5.03
N VAL A 85 6.64 7.93 4.49
CA VAL A 85 7.87 8.49 5.08
C VAL A 85 7.61 8.95 6.52
N THR A 86 6.54 9.71 6.76
CA THR A 86 6.20 10.21 8.10
C THR A 86 5.93 9.07 9.08
N MET A 87 5.08 8.10 8.73
CA MET A 87 4.70 7.02 9.64
C MET A 87 5.84 6.06 9.95
N LEU A 88 6.74 5.82 8.99
CA LEU A 88 7.92 4.98 9.20
C LEU A 88 8.98 5.68 10.05
N ALA A 89 9.09 7.00 9.97
CA ALA A 89 10.01 7.79 10.80
C ALA A 89 9.52 7.94 12.25
N SER A 90 8.21 7.95 12.48
CA SER A 90 7.60 8.04 13.82
C SER A 90 7.57 6.70 14.59
N SER A 91 8.13 5.64 14.02
CA SER A 91 8.18 4.30 14.62
C SER A 91 9.54 3.94 15.24
N ASP A 92 10.47 4.91 15.31
CA ASP A 92 11.73 4.88 16.08
C ASP A 92 11.53 5.53 17.47
#